data_AF-Q2RQM9-F1
#
_entry.id   AF-Q2RQM9-F1
#
_cell.length_a   1.000
_cell.length_b   1.000
_cell.length_c   1.000
_cell.angle_alpha   90.00
_cell.angle_beta   90.00
_cell.angle_gamma   90.00
#
_symmetry.space_group_name_H-M   'P 1'
#
loop_
_entity.id
_entity.type
_entity.pdbx_description
1 polymer ?
#
loop_
_entity_poly.entity_id
_entity_poly.type
_entity_poly.pdbx_seq_one_letter_code
_entity_poly.pdbx_strand_id
1 'polypeptide(L)'
;MVDSLPSAVLFCCTMNSIRSPMAEGILKRFHGNRIYVDSAGVRAGGYIDGFVVEVMEEIGIDLSGHRCKVFDELEDDSFDVIVSLSPKAQHRAVEMTRFMSCEVLFWNTFDASLIDGNREVRLNAYRAVRDDLMRKILARFPVARAPSG
;
A
#
# COMPACT_ATOMS: atom_id res chain seq x y z
N MET A 1 18.53 14.40 13.29
CA MET A 1 17.43 15.12 12.62
C MET A 1 16.17 14.37 12.98
N VAL A 2 15.12 15.06 13.40
CA VAL A 2 13.86 14.41 13.75
C VAL A 2 13.23 14.04 12.42
N ASP A 3 13.38 12.80 11.96
CA ASP A 3 12.63 12.28 10.82
C ASP A 3 11.15 12.25 11.20
N SER A 4 10.48 13.40 11.04
CA SER A 4 9.06 13.53 11.25
C SER A 4 8.35 12.60 10.27
N LEU A 5 7.51 11.72 10.80
CA LEU A 5 6.61 10.91 9.96
C LEU A 5 5.79 11.85 9.06
N PRO A 6 5.52 11.47 7.80
CA PRO A 6 4.61 12.24 6.96
C PRO A 6 3.23 12.29 7.59
N SER A 7 2.49 13.36 7.32
CA SER A 7 1.10 13.51 7.74
C SER A 7 0.18 12.63 6.90
N ALA A 8 0.47 12.50 5.60
CA ALA A 8 -0.35 11.74 4.65
C ALA A 8 0.47 10.89 3.67
N VAL A 9 0.09 9.63 3.49
CA VAL A 9 0.74 8.66 2.59
C VAL A 9 -0.29 7.99 1.68
N LEU A 10 -0.05 7.99 0.38
CA LEU A 10 -0.87 7.30 -0.62
C LEU A 10 -0.12 6.12 -1.22
N PHE A 11 -0.70 4.92 -1.17
CA PHE A 11 -0.20 3.75 -1.91
C PHE A 11 -0.95 3.57 -3.22
N CYS A 12 -0.23 3.51 -4.34
CA CYS A 12 -0.87 3.34 -5.64
C CYS A 12 -0.37 2.10 -6.41
N CYS A 13 -1.30 1.38 -7.03
CA CYS A 13 -0.98 0.26 -7.91
C CYS A 13 -1.87 0.27 -9.15
N THR A 14 -1.86 -0.80 -9.94
CA THR A 14 -2.63 -0.84 -11.19
C THR A 14 -4.15 -0.88 -10.95
N MET A 15 -4.63 -1.68 -10.00
CA MET A 15 -6.07 -1.98 -9.83
C MET A 15 -6.63 -1.71 -8.42
N ASN A 16 -5.78 -1.37 -7.44
CA ASN A 16 -6.17 -1.27 -6.03
C ASN A 16 -6.80 -2.52 -5.43
N SER A 17 -6.48 -3.71 -5.94
CA SER A 17 -7.03 -4.98 -5.48
C SER A 17 -6.04 -5.85 -4.70
N ILE A 18 -4.73 -5.62 -4.84
CA ILE A 18 -3.67 -6.49 -4.25
C ILE A 18 -2.64 -5.68 -3.47
N ARG A 19 -1.64 -5.12 -4.15
CA ARG A 19 -0.44 -4.55 -3.50
C ARG A 19 -0.72 -3.29 -2.67
N SER A 20 -1.50 -2.36 -3.22
CA SER A 20 -1.79 -1.10 -2.53
C SER A 20 -2.72 -1.23 -1.32
N PRO A 21 -3.80 -2.04 -1.34
CA PRO A 21 -4.58 -2.27 -0.11
C PRO A 21 -3.78 -3.03 0.96
N MET A 22 -2.92 -3.98 0.57
CA MET A 22 -1.98 -4.61 1.51
C MET A 22 -1.10 -3.57 2.20
N ALA A 23 -0.46 -2.69 1.41
CA ALA A 23 0.43 -1.67 1.94
C ALA A 23 -0.28 -0.67 2.86
N GLU A 24 -1.49 -0.25 2.50
CA GLU A 24 -2.35 0.60 3.32
C GLU A 24 -2.65 -0.06 4.68
N GLY A 25 -3.13 -1.30 4.66
CA GLY A 25 -3.47 -2.04 5.88
C GLY A 25 -2.26 -2.21 6.81
N ILE A 26 -1.09 -2.55 6.24
CA ILE A 26 0.15 -2.69 7.00
C ILE A 26 0.55 -1.35 7.65
N LEU A 27 0.56 -0.25 6.90
CA LEU A 27 0.96 1.04 7.46
C LEU A 27 -0.01 1.52 8.55
N LYS A 28 -1.33 1.38 8.33
CA LYS A 28 -2.36 1.66 9.34
C LYS A 28 -2.19 0.82 10.60
N ARG A 29 -1.82 -0.46 10.46
CA ARG A 29 -1.57 -1.35 11.60
C ARG A 29 -0.41 -0.87 12.47
N PHE A 30 0.67 -0.37 11.88
CA PHE A 30 1.87 0.04 12.63
C PHE A 30 1.83 1.48 13.15
N HIS A 31 1.15 2.39 12.45
CA HIS A 31 1.12 3.82 12.81
C HIS A 31 -0.23 4.31 13.33
N GLY A 32 -1.28 3.49 13.28
CA GLY A 32 -2.62 3.85 13.71
C GLY A 32 -3.10 5.13 13.01
N ASN A 33 -3.55 6.10 13.79
CA ASN A 33 -4.06 7.38 13.28
C ASN A 33 -2.99 8.49 13.20
N ARG A 34 -1.70 8.14 13.33
CA ARG A 34 -0.61 9.13 13.29
C ARG A 34 -0.29 9.61 11.87
N ILE A 35 -0.63 8.79 10.88
CA ILE A 35 -0.45 9.05 9.46
C ILE A 35 -1.79 8.81 8.81
N TYR A 36 -2.27 9.77 8.02
CA TYR A 36 -3.39 9.53 7.12
C TYR A 36 -2.91 8.61 6.00
N VAL A 37 -3.50 7.43 5.86
CA VAL A 37 -3.08 6.46 4.86
C VAL A 37 -4.25 6.12 3.96
N ASP A 38 -4.00 6.18 2.66
CA ASP A 38 -4.97 5.81 1.66
C ASP A 38 -4.35 4.99 0.53
N SER A 39 -5.18 4.35 -0.30
CA SER A 39 -4.73 3.64 -1.49
C SER A 39 -5.61 3.84 -2.72
N ALA A 40 -4.98 3.82 -3.89
CA ALA A 40 -5.65 4.01 -5.17
C ALA A 40 -5.09 3.12 -6.29
N GLY A 41 -5.88 2.99 -7.34
CA GLY A 41 -5.58 2.25 -8.56
C GLY A 41 -5.56 3.19 -9.76
N VAL A 42 -4.73 2.89 -10.77
CA VAL A 42 -4.88 3.51 -12.09
C VAL A 42 -6.23 3.15 -12.72
N ARG A 43 -6.73 1.96 -12.39
CA ARG A 43 -8.06 1.45 -12.80
C ARG A 43 -8.79 0.90 -11.58
N ALA A 44 -10.12 0.92 -11.60
CA ALA A 44 -10.91 0.33 -10.52
C ALA A 44 -10.83 -1.20 -10.61
N GLY A 45 -10.38 -1.84 -9.52
CA GLY A 45 -10.25 -3.30 -9.42
C GLY A 45 -11.58 -4.05 -9.25
N GLY A 46 -12.70 -3.34 -9.12
CA GLY A 46 -14.00 -3.90 -8.80
C GLY A 46 -14.08 -4.33 -7.34
N TYR A 47 -13.30 -5.36 -6.97
CA TYR A 47 -13.28 -5.94 -5.63
C TYR A 47 -11.85 -6.28 -5.20
N ILE A 48 -11.63 -6.34 -3.88
CA ILE A 48 -10.37 -6.83 -3.32
C ILE A 48 -10.18 -8.31 -3.64
N ASP A 49 -8.93 -8.73 -3.88
CA ASP A 49 -8.63 -10.13 -4.15
C ASP A 49 -8.78 -10.97 -2.87
N GLY A 50 -9.47 -12.11 -2.93
CA GLY A 50 -9.70 -12.96 -1.77
C GLY A 50 -8.42 -13.52 -1.13
N PHE A 51 -7.36 -13.74 -1.91
CA PHE A 51 -6.07 -14.15 -1.37
C PHE A 51 -5.42 -13.03 -0.56
N VAL A 52 -5.68 -11.77 -0.90
CA VAL A 52 -5.20 -10.62 -0.11
C VAL A 52 -5.85 -10.61 1.25
N VAL A 53 -7.17 -10.78 1.30
CA VAL A 53 -7.92 -10.83 2.56
C VAL A 53 -7.36 -11.95 3.43
N GLU A 54 -7.22 -13.16 2.88
CA GLU A 54 -6.72 -14.32 3.63
C GLU A 54 -5.32 -14.12 4.19
N VAL A 55 -4.34 -13.65 3.40
CA VAL A 55 -2.96 -13.48 3.91
C VAL A 55 -2.81 -12.29 4.85
N MET A 56 -3.70 -11.31 4.78
CA MET A 56 -3.69 -10.15 5.67
C MET A 56 -4.36 -10.47 7.01
N GLU A 57 -5.43 -11.29 6.99
CA GLU A 57 -6.06 -11.82 8.20
C GLU A 57 -5.08 -12.66 9.03
N GLU A 58 -4.13 -13.39 8.41
CA GLU A 58 -3.06 -14.12 9.10
C GLU A 58 -2.22 -13.24 10.05
N ILE A 59 -2.10 -11.94 9.75
CA ILE A 59 -1.38 -10.97 10.60
C ILE A 59 -2.32 -10.05 11.38
N GLY A 60 -3.61 -10.37 11.41
CA GLY A 60 -4.65 -9.65 12.14
C GLY A 60 -5.07 -8.33 11.49
N ILE A 61 -4.98 -8.23 10.16
CA ILE A 61 -5.45 -7.08 9.39
C ILE A 61 -6.62 -7.53 8.50
N ASP A 62 -7.83 -7.08 8.83
CA ASP A 62 -9.01 -7.33 8.02
C ASP A 62 -9.11 -6.29 6.88
N LEU A 63 -9.12 -6.78 5.63
CA LEU A 63 -9.32 -5.98 4.43
C LEU A 63 -10.59 -6.36 3.66
N SER A 64 -11.46 -7.21 4.23
CA SER A 64 -12.68 -7.68 3.57
C SER A 64 -13.62 -6.53 3.17
N GLY A 65 -13.64 -5.44 3.95
CA GLY A 65 -14.40 -4.22 3.67
C GLY A 65 -13.71 -3.22 2.74
N HIS A 66 -12.51 -3.51 2.21
CA HIS A 66 -11.78 -2.58 1.37
C HIS A 66 -12.48 -2.36 0.02
N ARG A 67 -12.68 -1.10 -0.35
CA ARG A 67 -13.25 -0.71 -1.65
C ARG A 67 -12.13 -0.33 -2.61
N CYS A 68 -12.02 -1.05 -3.73
CA CYS A 68 -11.10 -0.68 -4.80
C CYS A 68 -11.53 0.65 -5.45
N LYS A 69 -10.66 1.65 -5.38
CA LYS A 69 -10.93 2.99 -5.93
C LYS A 69 -9.84 3.47 -6.88
N VAL A 70 -10.20 4.41 -7.75
CA VAL A 70 -9.24 5.10 -8.63
C VAL A 70 -8.73 6.40 -8.02
N PHE A 71 -7.66 6.95 -8.60
CA PHE A 71 -7.12 8.24 -8.20
C PHE A 71 -8.17 9.38 -8.20
N ASP A 72 -9.07 9.38 -9.19
CA ASP A 72 -10.13 10.39 -9.31
C ASP A 72 -11.23 10.28 -8.23
N GLU A 73 -11.25 9.19 -7.46
CA GLU A 73 -12.16 8.99 -6.31
C GLU A 73 -11.50 9.30 -4.97
N LEU A 74 -10.25 9.79 -4.97
CA LEU A 74 -9.59 10.26 -3.76
C LEU A 74 -10.27 11.56 -3.31
N GLU A 75 -10.73 11.58 -2.07
CA GLU A 75 -11.39 12.77 -1.48
C GLU A 75 -10.40 13.88 -1.15
N ASP A 76 -9.13 13.52 -0.94
CA ASP A 76 -8.04 14.42 -0.61
C ASP A 76 -6.89 14.17 -1.57
N ASP A 77 -6.29 15.22 -2.11
CA ASP A 77 -5.10 15.16 -2.95
C ASP A 77 -3.82 15.48 -2.16
N SER A 78 -3.93 15.99 -0.91
CA SER A 78 -2.81 16.51 -0.12
C SER A 78 -2.01 15.40 0.57
N PHE A 79 -1.25 14.63 -0.21
CA PHE A 79 -0.32 13.63 0.30
C PHE A 79 1.12 14.16 0.37
N ASP A 80 1.84 13.87 1.45
CA ASP A 80 3.27 14.19 1.56
C ASP A 80 4.12 13.17 0.79
N VAL A 81 3.70 11.90 0.81
CA VAL A 81 4.41 10.79 0.17
C VAL A 81 3.45 9.94 -0.65
N ILE A 82 3.76 9.73 -1.92
CA ILE A 82 3.05 8.81 -2.81
C ILE A 82 3.97 7.65 -3.14
N VAL A 83 3.54 6.44 -2.82
CA VAL A 83 4.29 5.21 -3.04
C VAL A 83 3.64 4.40 -4.15
N SER A 84 4.29 4.31 -5.30
CA SER A 84 3.84 3.51 -6.43
C SER A 84 4.42 2.10 -6.40
N LEU A 85 3.54 1.12 -6.59
CA LEU A 85 3.83 -0.32 -6.50
C LEU A 85 3.87 -1.01 -7.86
N SER A 86 3.62 -0.26 -8.94
CA SER A 86 3.71 -0.74 -10.32
C SER A 86 4.17 0.37 -11.27
N PRO A 87 4.85 0.04 -12.40
CA PRO A 87 5.29 1.04 -13.36
C PRO A 87 4.14 1.89 -13.92
N LYS A 88 2.97 1.27 -14.13
CA LYS A 88 1.76 1.98 -14.60
C LYS A 88 1.29 3.02 -13.56
N ALA A 89 1.31 2.66 -12.28
CA ALA A 89 0.95 3.59 -11.21
C ALA A 89 1.98 4.72 -11.06
N GLN A 90 3.26 4.43 -11.27
CA GLN A 90 4.31 5.45 -11.22
C GLN A 90 4.09 6.56 -12.25
N HIS A 91 3.74 6.22 -13.49
CA HIS A 91 3.47 7.23 -14.51
C HIS A 91 2.32 8.15 -14.08
N ARG A 92 1.20 7.58 -13.60
CA ARG A 92 0.05 8.37 -13.15
C ARG A 92 0.36 9.22 -11.91
N ALA A 93 1.11 8.67 -10.94
CA ALA A 93 1.53 9.40 -9.76
C ALA A 93 2.38 10.63 -10.15
N VAL A 94 3.39 10.44 -11.00
CA VAL A 94 4.25 11.54 -11.48
C VAL A 94 3.45 12.62 -12.21
N GLU A 95 2.39 12.26 -12.95
CA GLU A 95 1.51 13.25 -13.57
C GLU A 95 0.74 14.08 -12.54
N MET A 96 0.23 13.45 -11.48
CA MET A 96 -0.49 14.15 -10.40
C MET A 96 0.43 15.08 -9.61
N THR A 97 1.66 14.64 -9.33
CA THR A 97 2.62 15.42 -8.53
C THR A 97 3.22 16.61 -9.28
N ARG A 98 2.93 16.80 -10.58
CA ARG A 98 3.38 17.99 -11.33
C ARG A 98 2.86 19.29 -10.73
N PHE A 99 1.75 19.24 -10.01
CA PHE A 99 1.11 20.40 -9.41
C PHE A 99 1.19 20.42 -7.87
N MET A 100 1.87 19.42 -7.27
CA MET A 100 1.91 19.21 -5.82
C MET A 100 3.32 18.97 -5.31
N SER A 101 3.68 19.63 -4.20
CA SER A 101 4.96 19.46 -3.52
C SER A 101 4.95 18.16 -2.69
N CYS A 102 5.08 17.00 -3.33
CA CYS A 102 5.05 15.70 -2.65
C CYS A 102 6.15 14.76 -3.14
N GLU A 103 6.62 13.89 -2.25
CA GLU A 103 7.66 12.90 -2.53
C GLU A 103 7.04 11.68 -3.23
N VAL A 104 7.58 11.30 -4.40
CA VAL A 104 7.15 10.09 -5.11
C VAL A 104 8.19 9.00 -4.97
N LEU A 105 7.80 7.89 -4.34
CA LEU A 105 8.61 6.69 -4.19
C LEU A 105 8.12 5.61 -5.14
N PHE A 106 9.05 4.93 -5.82
CA PHE A 106 8.74 3.74 -6.60
C PHE A 106 9.26 2.50 -5.87
N TRP A 107 8.35 1.65 -5.41
CA TRP A 107 8.66 0.33 -4.91
C TRP A 107 8.22 -0.69 -5.95
N ASN A 108 9.18 -1.18 -6.74
CA ASN A 108 8.91 -2.29 -7.63
C ASN A 108 8.49 -3.51 -6.79
N THR A 109 7.20 -3.84 -6.82
CA THR A 109 6.63 -4.96 -6.07
C THR A 109 6.12 -6.00 -7.04
N PHE A 110 6.54 -7.24 -6.81
CA PHE A 110 6.14 -8.40 -7.57
C PHE A 110 4.61 -8.55 -7.65
N ASP A 111 4.11 -9.00 -8.80
CA ASP A 111 2.68 -9.18 -9.03
C ASP A 111 2.25 -10.62 -8.75
N ALA A 112 1.73 -10.87 -7.54
CA ALA A 112 1.33 -12.22 -7.11
C ALA A 112 0.22 -12.84 -7.96
N SER A 113 -0.56 -12.04 -8.71
CA SER A 113 -1.59 -12.56 -9.61
C SER A 113 -1.03 -13.27 -10.85
N LEU A 114 0.26 -13.08 -11.15
CA LEU A 114 0.93 -13.76 -12.28
C LEU A 114 1.47 -15.14 -11.92
N ILE A 115 1.36 -15.55 -10.65
CA ILE A 115 1.78 -16.88 -10.22
C ILE A 115 0.67 -17.90 -10.47
N ASP A 116 0.95 -18.82 -11.38
CA ASP A 116 0.15 -20.01 -11.62
C ASP A 116 0.53 -21.14 -10.65
N GLY A 117 -0.45 -21.96 -10.29
CA GLY A 117 -0.25 -23.11 -9.42
C GLY A 117 -1.46 -23.44 -8.56
N ASN A 118 -1.27 -24.38 -7.64
CA ASN A 118 -2.30 -24.71 -6.66
C ASN A 118 -2.52 -23.54 -5.66
N ARG A 119 -3.57 -23.65 -4.86
CA ARG A 119 -3.96 -22.61 -3.88
C ARG A 119 -2.81 -22.23 -2.93
N GLU A 120 -2.03 -23.20 -2.48
CA GLU A 120 -0.93 -22.98 -1.54
C GLU A 120 0.25 -22.24 -2.18
N VAL A 121 0.61 -22.61 -3.43
CA VAL A 121 1.62 -21.89 -4.21
C VAL A 121 1.22 -20.43 -4.39
N ARG A 122 -0.05 -20.18 -4.72
CA ARG A 122 -0.58 -18.81 -4.84
C ARG A 122 -0.51 -18.09 -3.50
N LEU A 123 -1.04 -18.66 -2.42
CA LEU A 123 -0.98 -18.04 -1.08
C LEU A 123 0.45 -17.67 -0.67
N ASN A 124 1.43 -18.55 -0.92
CA ASN A 124 2.82 -18.28 -0.62
C ASN A 124 3.38 -17.08 -1.42
N ALA A 125 2.96 -16.89 -2.67
CA ALA A 125 3.31 -15.69 -3.44
C ALA A 125 2.70 -14.41 -2.84
N TYR A 126 1.44 -14.47 -2.38
CA TYR A 126 0.78 -13.33 -1.72
C TYR A 126 1.44 -12.99 -0.37
N ARG A 127 1.80 -14.01 0.43
CA ARG A 127 2.57 -13.83 1.67
C ARG A 127 3.94 -13.20 1.41
N ALA A 128 4.64 -13.63 0.36
CA ALA A 128 5.93 -13.04 -0.01
C ALA A 128 5.80 -11.55 -0.36
N VAL A 129 4.73 -11.15 -1.07
CA VAL A 129 4.43 -9.73 -1.35
C VAL A 129 4.12 -8.96 -0.06
N ARG A 130 3.25 -9.51 0.81
CA ARG A 130 2.93 -8.92 2.12
C ARG A 130 4.20 -8.66 2.94
N ASP A 131 5.06 -9.67 3.05
CA ASP A 131 6.26 -9.60 3.88
C ASP A 131 7.30 -8.63 3.30
N ASP A 132 7.39 -8.54 1.97
CA ASP A 132 8.23 -7.54 1.29
C ASP A 132 7.73 -6.10 1.52
N LEU A 133 6.42 -5.87 1.37
CA LEU A 133 5.79 -4.58 1.65
C LEU A 133 5.99 -4.18 3.11
N MET A 134 5.77 -5.11 4.05
CA MET A 134 5.97 -4.87 5.47
C MET A 134 7.41 -4.44 5.77
N ARG A 135 8.41 -5.12 5.18
CA ARG A 135 9.82 -4.75 5.36
C ARG A 135 10.13 -3.36 4.85
N LYS A 136 9.65 -3.00 3.65
CA LYS A 136 9.84 -1.67 3.05
C LYS A 136 9.15 -0.58 3.88
N ILE A 137 7.93 -0.85 4.35
CA ILE A 137 7.16 0.06 5.21
C ILE A 137 7.89 0.32 6.53
N LEU A 138 8.33 -0.72 7.23
CA LEU A 138 9.04 -0.56 8.50
C LEU A 138 10.39 0.14 8.35
N ALA A 139 11.06 -0.04 7.20
CA ALA A 139 12.30 0.67 6.90
C ALA A 139 12.07 2.16 6.61
N ARG A 140 11.01 2.51 5.87
CA ARG A 140 10.71 3.89 5.48
C ARG A 140 9.96 4.69 6.54
N PHE A 141 9.12 4.02 7.32
CA PHE A 141 8.27 4.59 8.36
C PHE A 141 8.55 3.86 9.68
N PRO A 142 9.69 4.14 10.32
CA PRO A 142 10.08 3.45 11.54
C PRO A 142 9.04 3.71 12.63
N VAL A 143 8.59 2.63 13.28
CA VAL A 143 7.71 2.74 14.43
C VAL A 143 8.52 3.37 15.56
N ALA A 144 7.98 4.42 16.18
CA ALA A 144 8.61 4.99 17.36
C ALA A 144 8.77 3.88 18.40
N ARG A 145 10.00 3.56 18.79
CA ARG A 145 10.25 2.70 19.93
C ARG A 145 9.52 3.32 21.12
N ALA A 146 8.68 2.54 21.79
CA ALA A 146 8.20 2.92 23.12
C ALA A 146 9.43 3.32 23.95
N PRO A 147 9.38 4.41 24.74
CA PRO A 147 10.48 4.70 25.64
C PRO A 147 10.64 3.49 26.54
N SER A 148 11.79 2.82 26.44
CA SER A 148 12.23 1.84 27.42
C SER A 148 12.39 2.61 28.73
N GLY A 149 11.33 2.57 29.55
CA GLY A 149 11.34 3.04 30.93
C GLY A 149 12.14 2.12 31.83
#